data_AF-A0A8T5J6T6-F1
#
_entry.id   AF-A0A8T5J6T6-F1
#
_cell.length_a   1.000
_cell.length_b   1.000
_cell.length_c   1.000
_cell.angle_alpha   90.00
_cell.angle_beta   90.00
_cell.angle_gamma   90.00
#
_symmetry.space_group_name_H-M   'P 1'
#
loop_
_entity.id
_entity.type
_entity.pdbx_description
1 polymer ?
#
loop_
_entity_poly.entity_id
_entity_poly.type
_entity_poly.pdbx_seq_one_letter_code
_entity_poly.pdbx_strand_id
1 'polypeptide(L)'
;MSGGKRPKLRVRKTRPIGQSAESPPSKNHPEPELRDGAWFLPEPISNRLHQKSALGNPVTGGVLLTAEEIMFCHWNRHVPLPNGWVDDR
;
A
#
# COMPACT_ATOMS: atom_id res chain seq x y z
N MET A 1 41.97 -17.82 14.67
CA MET A 1 40.94 -16.92 15.24
C MET A 1 40.60 -15.85 14.20
N SER A 2 39.60 -16.07 13.35
CA SER A 2 39.21 -15.09 12.33
C SER A 2 38.40 -13.95 12.97
N GLY A 3 38.90 -12.72 12.88
CA GLY A 3 38.20 -11.53 13.35
C GLY A 3 37.01 -11.21 12.44
N GLY A 4 35.83 -11.73 12.77
CA GLY A 4 34.59 -11.42 12.07
C GLY A 4 34.20 -9.95 12.23
N LYS A 5 33.91 -9.27 11.12
CA LYS A 5 33.40 -7.89 11.13
C LYS A 5 32.09 -7.83 11.92
N ARG A 6 32.03 -6.96 12.93
CA ARG A 6 30.80 -6.70 13.70
C ARG A 6 29.73 -6.12 12.77
N PRO A 7 28.50 -6.65 12.75
CA PRO A 7 27.43 -6.12 11.91
C PRO A 7 27.13 -4.67 12.33
N LYS A 8 27.22 -3.74 11.37
CA LYS A 8 26.90 -2.33 11.62
C LYS A 8 25.38 -2.21 11.77
N LEU A 9 24.91 -1.84 12.96
CA LEU A 9 23.49 -1.62 13.22
C LEU A 9 22.97 -0.49 12.33
N ARG A 10 21.85 -0.73 11.64
CA ARG A 10 21.16 0.32 10.87
C ARG A 10 20.53 1.30 11.85
N VAL A 11 20.94 2.57 11.79
CA VAL A 11 20.33 3.65 12.58
C VAL A 11 18.83 3.73 12.24
N ARG A 12 17.98 3.74 13.26
CA ARG A 12 16.53 3.90 13.08
C ARG A 12 16.27 5.32 12.55
N LYS A 13 15.59 5.43 11.41
CA LYS A 13 15.06 6.71 10.94
C LYS A 13 13.98 7.15 11.93
N THR A 14 14.27 8.10 12.80
CA THR A 14 13.26 8.77 13.62
C THR A 14 12.45 9.71 12.72
N ARG A 15 11.13 9.74 12.90
CA ARG A 15 10.31 10.77 12.28
C ARG A 15 10.70 12.11 12.91
N PRO A 16 11.05 13.16 12.13
CA PRO A 16 11.32 14.47 12.70
C PRO A 16 10.06 14.96 13.42
N ILE A 17 10.24 15.35 14.68
CA ILE A 17 9.18 15.90 15.52
C ILE A 17 8.76 17.24 14.91
N GLY A 18 7.46 17.44 14.68
CA GLY A 18 6.91 18.69 14.14
C GLY A 18 6.48 18.66 12.67
N GLN A 19 6.61 17.55 11.94
CA GLN A 19 5.91 17.39 10.66
C GLN A 19 4.44 17.02 10.93
N SER A 20 3.51 17.88 10.52
CA SER A 20 2.08 17.56 10.45
C SER A 20 1.91 16.29 9.62
N ALA A 21 1.32 15.26 10.23
CA ALA A 21 1.42 13.86 9.81
C ALA A 21 0.75 13.52 8.46
N GLU A 22 0.10 14.48 7.82
CA GLU A 22 -0.81 14.30 6.67
C GLU A 22 -0.30 14.93 5.37
N SER A 23 1.01 15.13 5.22
CA SER A 23 1.51 15.38 3.86
C SER A 23 1.30 14.12 3.02
N PRO A 24 0.54 14.17 1.91
CA PRO A 24 0.40 13.03 1.02
C PRO A 24 1.78 12.52 0.61
N PRO A 25 1.99 11.20 0.47
CA PRO A 25 3.26 10.68 -0.01
C PRO A 25 3.61 11.35 -1.35
N SER A 26 4.87 11.79 -1.53
CA SER A 26 5.30 12.48 -2.76
C SER A 26 5.16 11.65 -4.05
N LYS A 27 4.81 10.36 -3.94
CA LYS A 27 4.44 9.48 -5.05
C LYS A 27 3.08 8.88 -4.74
N ASN A 28 2.09 9.18 -5.58
CA ASN A 28 0.78 8.56 -5.51
C ASN A 28 0.90 7.06 -5.84
N HIS A 29 0.08 6.26 -5.17
CA HIS A 29 -0.09 4.86 -5.52
C HIS A 29 -0.83 4.74 -6.86
N PRO A 30 -0.67 3.60 -7.58
CA PRO A 30 -1.45 3.35 -8.78
C PRO A 30 -2.95 3.28 -8.45
N GLU A 31 -3.79 3.74 -9.37
CA GLU A 31 -5.24 3.57 -9.30
C GLU A 31 -5.63 2.09 -9.45
N PRO A 32 -6.63 1.62 -8.71
CA PRO A 32 -7.12 0.25 -8.84
C PRO A 32 -7.92 0.10 -10.14
N GLU A 33 -7.75 -1.03 -10.82
CA GLU A 33 -8.45 -1.36 -12.06
C GLU A 33 -9.56 -2.37 -11.80
N LEU A 34 -10.77 -2.15 -12.30
CA LEU A 34 -11.85 -3.13 -12.19
C LEU A 34 -11.59 -4.29 -13.17
N ARG A 35 -11.39 -5.51 -12.65
CA ARG A 35 -11.19 -6.74 -13.41
C ARG A 35 -12.12 -7.84 -12.89
N ASP A 36 -12.98 -8.37 -13.75
CA ASP A 36 -13.86 -9.51 -13.45
C ASP A 36 -14.73 -9.32 -12.18
N GLY A 37 -15.18 -8.09 -11.92
CA GLY A 37 -16.00 -7.74 -10.75
C GLY A 37 -15.23 -7.58 -9.43
N ALA A 38 -13.90 -7.73 -9.46
CA ALA A 38 -13.02 -7.38 -8.37
C ALA A 38 -12.08 -6.25 -8.79
N TRP A 39 -11.41 -5.63 -7.83
CA TRP A 39 -10.51 -4.53 -8.14
C TRP A 39 -9.06 -4.94 -7.98
N PHE A 40 -8.32 -4.81 -9.06
CA PHE A 40 -6.92 -5.16 -9.14
C PHE A 40 -6.03 -3.99 -8.73
N LEU A 41 -5.11 -4.25 -7.80
CA LEU A 41 -4.06 -3.31 -7.43
C LEU A 41 -2.68 -3.95 -7.71
N PRO A 42 -1.80 -3.30 -8.48
CA PRO A 42 -0.52 -3.88 -8.85
C PRO A 42 0.52 -3.80 -7.72
N GLU A 43 1.54 -4.65 -7.83
CA GLU A 43 2.75 -4.56 -7.03
C GLU A 43 3.48 -3.20 -7.21
N PRO A 44 4.17 -2.68 -6.18
CA PRO A 44 4.55 -3.35 -4.92
C PRO A 44 3.64 -3.07 -3.71
N ILE A 45 2.66 -2.16 -3.82
CA ILE A 45 1.80 -1.81 -2.68
C ILE A 45 0.89 -2.98 -2.28
N SER A 46 0.36 -3.70 -3.26
CA SER A 46 -0.47 -4.90 -3.09
C SER A 46 0.17 -5.93 -2.15
N ASN A 47 1.44 -6.26 -2.38
CA ASN A 47 2.20 -7.17 -1.53
C ASN A 47 2.25 -6.71 -0.07
N ARG A 48 2.44 -5.40 0.16
CA ARG A 48 2.44 -4.86 1.51
C ARG A 48 1.05 -4.85 2.14
N LEU A 49 0.00 -4.60 1.37
CA LEU A 49 -1.38 -4.64 1.86
C LEU A 49 -1.73 -6.06 2.33
N HIS A 50 -1.44 -7.05 1.49
CA HIS A 50 -1.68 -8.46 1.79
C HIS A 50 -0.83 -8.93 2.98
N GLN A 51 0.50 -8.76 2.94
CA GLN A 51 1.40 -9.25 4.00
C GLN A 51 1.17 -8.57 5.36
N LYS A 52 0.81 -7.28 5.38
CA LYS A 52 0.70 -6.52 6.64
C LYS A 52 -0.72 -6.52 7.22
N SER A 53 -1.73 -6.67 6.37
CA SER A 53 -3.12 -6.37 6.73
C SER A 53 -4.08 -7.46 6.28
N ALA A 54 -3.58 -8.53 5.63
CA ALA A 54 -4.38 -9.62 5.07
C ALA A 54 -5.53 -9.14 4.17
N LEU A 55 -5.29 -8.06 3.42
CA LEU A 55 -6.26 -7.48 2.49
C LEU A 55 -6.13 -8.11 1.10
N GLY A 56 -7.27 -8.42 0.50
CA GLY A 56 -7.39 -8.95 -0.85
C GLY A 56 -6.82 -10.35 -1.05
N ASN A 57 -7.12 -10.89 -2.24
CA ASN A 57 -6.61 -12.17 -2.71
C ASN A 57 -5.38 -11.94 -3.61
N PRO A 58 -4.22 -12.54 -3.29
CA PRO A 58 -3.01 -12.38 -4.08
C PRO A 58 -3.16 -13.09 -5.42
N VAL A 59 -2.77 -12.39 -6.49
CA VAL A 59 -2.76 -12.88 -7.88
C VAL A 59 -1.43 -12.52 -8.53
N THR A 60 -1.14 -13.09 -9.70
CA THR A 60 0.09 -12.78 -10.42
C THR A 60 0.19 -11.28 -10.71
N GLY A 61 1.18 -10.62 -10.11
CA GLY A 61 1.46 -9.18 -10.30
C GLY A 61 0.66 -8.22 -9.41
N GLY A 62 -0.15 -8.71 -8.47
CA GLY A 62 -0.94 -7.83 -7.61
C GLY A 62 -1.87 -8.52 -6.61
N VAL A 63 -2.90 -7.79 -6.18
CA VAL A 63 -4.00 -8.33 -5.36
C VAL A 63 -5.33 -7.92 -5.95
N LEU A 64 -6.33 -8.79 -5.82
CA LEU A 64 -7.74 -8.47 -6.08
C LEU A 64 -8.41 -8.08 -4.75
N LEU A 65 -9.07 -6.94 -4.75
CA LEU A 65 -9.74 -6.33 -3.59
C LEU A 65 -11.24 -6.21 -3.86
N THR A 66 -12.04 -6.28 -2.80
CA THR A 66 -13.45 -5.89 -2.86
C THR A 66 -13.60 -4.36 -2.85
N ALA A 67 -14.80 -3.86 -3.11
CA ALA A 67 -15.09 -2.43 -3.05
C ALA A 67 -14.84 -1.85 -1.64
N GLU A 68 -15.22 -2.59 -0.60
CA GLU A 68 -15.03 -2.20 0.80
C GLU A 68 -13.55 -2.12 1.17
N GLU A 69 -12.75 -3.09 0.70
CA GLU A 69 -11.31 -3.11 0.92
C GLU A 69 -10.59 -1.95 0.22
N ILE A 70 -11.05 -1.55 -0.97
CA ILE A 70 -10.52 -0.33 -1.61
C ILE A 70 -10.87 0.91 -0.82
N MET A 71 -12.11 1.04 -0.37
CA MET A 71 -12.52 2.19 0.43
C MET A 71 -11.62 2.32 1.67
N PHE A 72 -11.34 1.18 2.32
CA PHE A 72 -10.39 1.11 3.42
C PHE A 72 -8.96 1.53 3.00
N CYS A 73 -8.48 1.05 1.85
CA CYS A 73 -7.16 1.39 1.32
C CYS A 73 -7.03 2.86 0.93
N HIS A 74 -8.08 3.47 0.39
CA HIS A 74 -8.11 4.89 0.08
C HIS A 74 -7.92 5.71 1.35
N TRP A 75 -8.72 5.44 2.38
CA TRP A 75 -8.67 6.18 3.63
C TRP A 75 -7.37 5.98 4.42
N ASN A 76 -6.89 4.75 4.53
CA ASN A 76 -5.80 4.41 5.46
C ASN A 76 -4.43 4.27 4.80
N ARG A 77 -4.38 4.13 3.47
CA ARG A 77 -3.17 3.79 2.73
C ARG A 77 -2.93 4.68 1.52
N HIS A 78 -3.75 5.72 1.32
CA HIS A 78 -3.61 6.69 0.22
C HIS A 78 -3.62 6.04 -1.17
N VAL A 79 -4.39 4.96 -1.34
CA VAL A 79 -4.66 4.40 -2.67
C VAL A 79 -5.70 5.29 -3.34
N PRO A 80 -5.42 5.89 -4.52
CA PRO A 80 -6.40 6.74 -5.19
C PRO A 80 -7.63 5.93 -5.61
N LEU A 81 -8.78 6.61 -5.63
CA LEU A 81 -10.02 6.06 -6.16
C LEU A 81 -10.18 6.49 -7.62
N PRO A 82 -10.70 5.61 -8.50
CA PRO A 82 -11.10 6.01 -9.85
C PRO A 82 -12.19 7.09 -9.80
N ASN A 83 -12.22 7.95 -10.82
CA ASN A 83 -13.31 8.92 -10.97
C ASN A 83 -14.67 8.21 -11.12
N GLY A 84 -15.71 8.73 -10.46
CA GLY A 84 -17.07 8.16 -10.53
C GLY A 84 -17.27 6.87 -9.72
N TRP A 85 -16.32 6.46 -8.88
CA TRP A 85 -16.39 5.20 -8.12
C TRP A 85 -17.65 5.03 -7.25
N VAL A 86 -18.20 6.14 -6.74
CA VAL A 86 -19.45 6.14 -5.96
C VAL A 86 -20.68 6.38 -6.84
N ASP A 87 -20.53 7.14 -7.93
CA ASP A 87 -21.65 7.67 -8.70
C ASP A 87 -22.35 6.61 -9.57
N ASP A 88 -21.68 5.49 -9.87
CA ASP A 88 -22.19 4.39 -10.70
C ASP A 88 -22.82 3.22 -9.92
N ARG A 89 -23.23 3.41 -8.65
CA ARG A 89 -23.87 2.35 -7.83
C ARG A 89 -25.39 2.44 -7.72
#